data_AF-A0A946FVD3-F1
#
_entry.id   AF-A0A946FVD3-F1
#
_cell.length_a   1.000
_cell.length_b   1.000
_cell.length_c   1.000
_cell.angle_alpha   90.00
_cell.angle_beta   90.00
_cell.angle_gamma   90.00
#
_symmetry.space_group_name_H-M   'P 1'
#
loop_
_entity.id
_entity.type
_entity.pdbx_description
1 polymer ?
#
loop_
_entity_poly.entity_id
_entity_poly.type
_entity_poly.pdbx_seq_one_letter_code
_entity_poly.pdbx_strand_id
1 'polypeptide(L)'
;MNQCKIKFSWVLLIVATGVLFLTGPMMGAANAGEAFSCAKDSDINKMISPEASLENFSCMMKKWKGEETLHFNVAVKNISSEDQRFKVNIFLENGKAVGGLLPRKIKKGLIKPGATAKFVYPVKGETGAPGKIDLIIKTMSK
;
A
#
# COMPACT_ATOMS: atom_id res chain seq x y z
N MET A 1 52.70 37.08 -8.09
CA MET A 1 53.47 36.23 -9.03
C MET A 1 52.77 34.88 -9.12
N ASN A 2 52.38 34.30 -10.24
CA ASN A 2 52.07 34.75 -11.60
C ASN A 2 51.44 33.50 -12.25
N GLN A 3 50.20 33.59 -12.72
CA GLN A 3 49.83 33.47 -14.14
C GLN A 3 49.33 32.09 -14.59
N CYS A 4 48.07 32.12 -15.03
CA CYS A 4 47.41 31.23 -15.98
C CYS A 4 48.29 30.89 -17.18
N LYS A 5 48.22 29.64 -17.68
CA LYS A 5 48.46 29.32 -19.10
C LYS A 5 47.55 28.19 -19.59
N ILE A 6 46.55 28.60 -20.37
CA ILE A 6 45.72 27.77 -21.25
C ILE A 6 46.60 27.29 -22.41
N LYS A 7 46.46 26.03 -22.82
CA LYS A 7 46.77 25.60 -24.19
C LYS A 7 45.65 24.73 -24.73
N PHE A 8 44.85 25.35 -25.59
CA PHE A 8 44.03 24.71 -26.61
C PHE A 8 44.92 23.85 -27.51
N SER A 9 44.55 22.59 -27.76
CA SER A 9 44.96 21.90 -28.97
C SER A 9 44.00 20.76 -29.32
N TRP A 10 43.50 20.87 -30.55
CA TRP A 10 42.87 19.90 -31.43
C TRP A 10 41.43 19.41 -31.23
N VAL A 11 40.58 20.00 -32.08
CA VAL A 11 39.43 19.45 -32.78
C VAL A 11 39.74 18.10 -33.45
N LEU A 12 38.84 17.12 -33.26
CA LEU A 12 38.48 15.98 -34.15
C LEU A 12 37.37 15.20 -33.41
N LEU A 13 36.07 15.47 -33.57
CA LEU A 13 35.18 15.21 -34.70
C LEU A 13 35.21 13.75 -35.19
N ILE A 14 34.51 12.83 -34.50
CA ILE A 14 34.10 11.52 -35.04
C ILE A 14 32.69 11.14 -34.55
N VAL A 15 31.74 11.28 -35.48
CA VAL A 15 30.72 10.32 -35.94
C VAL A 15 29.68 9.78 -34.94
N ALA A 16 28.43 10.10 -35.29
CA ALA A 16 27.18 9.59 -34.76
C ALA A 16 27.03 8.06 -34.92
N THR A 17 26.65 7.39 -33.85
CA THR A 17 26.09 6.03 -33.90
C THR A 17 24.81 6.02 -33.07
N GLY A 18 23.70 5.76 -33.75
CA GLY A 18 22.34 5.90 -33.25
C GLY A 18 22.02 5.02 -32.04
N VAL A 19 21.48 5.64 -31.00
CA VAL A 19 20.80 4.94 -29.91
C VAL A 19 19.36 4.70 -30.36
N LEU A 20 19.08 3.47 -30.84
CA LEU A 20 17.72 2.97 -30.92
C LEU A 20 17.21 2.81 -29.47
N PHE A 21 16.48 3.81 -28.98
CA PHE A 21 15.68 3.67 -27.77
C PHE A 21 14.50 2.74 -28.06
N LEU A 22 14.63 1.47 -27.69
CA LEU A 22 13.51 0.56 -27.55
C LEU A 22 12.72 0.93 -26.29
N THR A 23 11.83 1.91 -26.39
CA THR A 23 10.81 2.16 -25.36
C THR A 23 9.66 1.18 -25.56
N GLY A 24 9.83 -0.05 -25.08
CA GLY A 24 8.72 -0.96 -24.83
C GLY A 24 8.14 -0.69 -23.44
N PRO A 25 6.82 -0.43 -23.28
CA PRO A 25 6.19 -0.41 -21.98
C PRO A 25 5.86 -1.84 -21.61
N MET A 26 6.64 -2.48 -20.74
CA MET A 26 6.23 -3.75 -20.13
C MET A 26 6.50 -3.73 -18.63
N MET A 27 5.41 -3.42 -17.93
CA MET A 27 4.97 -4.05 -16.69
C MET A 27 6.05 -4.25 -15.63
N GLY A 28 6.13 -3.31 -14.70
CA GLY A 28 6.83 -3.53 -13.44
C GLY A 28 6.26 -4.77 -12.75
N ALA A 29 7.06 -5.83 -12.67
CA ALA A 29 6.83 -6.90 -11.72
C ALA A 29 6.88 -6.27 -10.32
N ALA A 30 5.79 -6.38 -9.56
CA ALA A 30 5.78 -5.95 -8.18
C ALA A 30 6.86 -6.74 -7.41
N ASN A 31 7.90 -6.05 -6.94
CA ASN A 31 8.92 -6.67 -6.12
C ASN A 31 8.30 -7.14 -4.80
N ALA A 32 8.56 -8.39 -4.41
CA ALA A 32 8.09 -8.94 -3.14
C ALA A 32 8.51 -8.02 -1.98
N GLY A 33 7.54 -7.56 -1.18
CA GLY A 33 7.75 -6.70 -0.03
C GLY A 33 7.51 -5.19 -0.25
N GLU A 34 7.36 -4.72 -1.49
CA GLU A 34 7.00 -3.33 -1.75
C GLU A 34 5.48 -3.11 -1.64
N ALA A 35 5.07 -1.98 -1.07
CA ALA A 35 3.66 -1.63 -0.96
C ALA A 35 3.16 -1.02 -2.28
N PHE A 36 1.99 -1.48 -2.75
CA PHE A 36 1.35 -1.01 -3.97
C PHE A 36 -0.15 -0.74 -3.74
N SER A 37 -0.77 -0.02 -4.66
CA SER A 37 -2.23 0.23 -4.63
C SER A 37 -2.99 -1.07 -4.82
N CYS A 38 -3.86 -1.43 -3.88
CA CYS A 38 -4.57 -2.71 -3.91
C CYS A 38 -5.44 -2.92 -5.14
N ALA A 39 -6.08 -1.85 -5.60
CA ALA A 39 -6.91 -1.78 -6.79
C ALA A 39 -6.94 -0.31 -7.24
N LYS A 40 -7.58 -0.02 -8.37
CA LYS A 40 -7.88 1.37 -8.75
C LYS A 40 -8.85 1.96 -7.73
N ASP A 41 -8.74 3.24 -7.43
CA ASP A 41 -9.62 3.88 -6.42
C ASP A 41 -11.11 3.75 -6.77
N SER A 42 -11.47 3.76 -8.05
CA SER A 42 -12.84 3.54 -8.52
C SER A 42 -13.38 2.13 -8.27
N ASP A 43 -12.49 1.16 -8.06
CA ASP A 43 -12.82 -0.25 -7.82
C ASP A 43 -12.81 -0.61 -6.33
N ILE A 44 -12.56 0.38 -5.46
CA ILE A 44 -12.59 0.22 -4.00
C ILE A 44 -13.82 0.96 -3.45
N ASN A 45 -14.86 0.19 -3.16
CA ASN A 45 -16.02 0.69 -2.45
C ASN A 45 -15.74 0.77 -0.94
N LYS A 46 -15.96 1.93 -0.34
CA LYS A 46 -15.60 2.20 1.06
C LYS A 46 -16.83 2.57 1.87
N MET A 47 -17.11 1.78 2.91
CA MET A 47 -18.14 2.08 3.90
C MET A 47 -17.47 2.22 5.27
N ILE A 48 -17.23 3.46 5.69
CA ILE A 48 -16.46 3.78 6.89
C ILE A 48 -17.39 4.46 7.88
N SER A 49 -17.36 4.02 9.14
CA SER A 49 -18.12 4.64 10.22
C SER A 49 -17.65 6.09 10.47
N PRO A 50 -18.55 7.00 10.91
CA PRO A 50 -18.21 8.41 11.10
C PRO A 50 -17.14 8.64 12.17
N GLU A 51 -16.92 7.68 13.07
CA GLU A 51 -15.89 7.73 14.11
C GLU A 51 -14.49 7.33 13.60
N ALA A 52 -14.37 6.87 12.34
CA ALA A 52 -13.13 6.36 11.76
C ALA A 52 -12.66 7.16 10.54
N SER A 53 -11.34 7.33 10.43
CA SER A 53 -10.66 7.79 9.21
C SER A 53 -9.71 6.70 8.72
N LEU A 54 -9.74 6.42 7.41
CA LEU A 54 -8.83 5.47 6.78
C LEU A 54 -7.56 6.19 6.36
N GLU A 55 -6.47 5.99 7.11
CA GLU A 55 -5.18 6.65 6.89
C GLU A 55 -4.29 5.90 5.89
N ASN A 56 -4.47 4.58 5.78
CA ASN A 56 -3.76 3.77 4.80
C ASN A 56 -4.57 2.55 4.41
N PHE A 57 -4.63 2.30 3.11
CA PHE A 57 -5.11 1.06 2.52
C PHE A 57 -4.23 0.70 1.33
N SER A 58 -3.25 -0.16 1.56
CA SER A 58 -2.30 -0.60 0.53
C SER A 58 -2.08 -2.11 0.58
N CYS A 59 -1.51 -2.66 -0.47
CA CYS A 59 -1.26 -4.07 -0.62
C CYS A 59 0.23 -4.36 -0.68
N MET A 60 0.64 -5.55 -0.27
CA MET A 60 1.99 -6.05 -0.47
C MET A 60 1.96 -7.55 -0.70
N MET A 61 2.87 -8.05 -1.54
CA MET A 61 3.10 -9.48 -1.67
C MET A 61 4.14 -9.91 -0.65
N LYS A 62 3.79 -10.87 0.20
CA LYS A 62 4.69 -11.41 1.23
C LYS A 62 4.50 -12.91 1.38
N LYS A 63 5.60 -13.61 1.65
CA LYS A 63 5.56 -15.04 1.98
C LYS A 63 4.87 -15.26 3.33
N TRP A 64 3.81 -16.05 3.36
CA TRP A 64 3.08 -16.44 4.57
C TRP A 64 2.78 -17.94 4.54
N LYS A 65 3.17 -18.65 5.60
CA LYS A 65 3.03 -20.11 5.72
C LYS A 65 3.59 -20.91 4.53
N GLY A 66 4.70 -20.44 3.95
CA GLY A 66 5.40 -21.13 2.86
C GLY A 66 4.97 -20.70 1.46
N GLU A 67 3.88 -19.96 1.33
CA GLU A 67 3.31 -19.52 0.05
C GLU A 67 3.44 -18.00 -0.10
N GLU A 68 3.55 -17.51 -1.34
CA GLU A 68 3.35 -16.09 -1.60
C GLU A 68 1.88 -15.73 -1.32
N THR A 69 1.65 -14.59 -0.67
CA THR A 69 0.32 -14.20 -0.20
C THR A 69 0.15 -12.69 -0.33
N LEU A 70 -1.04 -12.27 -0.73
CA LEU A 70 -1.49 -10.89 -0.69
C LEU A 70 -1.75 -10.48 0.76
N HIS A 71 -1.19 -9.34 1.16
CA HIS A 71 -1.41 -8.73 2.47
C HIS A 71 -2.00 -7.34 2.31
N PHE A 72 -3.13 -7.08 2.97
CA PHE A 72 -3.68 -5.73 3.11
C PHE A 72 -3.08 -5.02 4.31
N ASN A 73 -2.42 -3.89 4.08
CA ASN A 73 -2.00 -2.95 5.10
C ASN A 73 -3.12 -1.95 5.36
N VAL A 74 -3.70 -2.01 6.55
CA VAL A 74 -4.80 -1.11 6.94
C VAL A 74 -4.35 -0.26 8.13
N ALA A 75 -4.55 1.05 8.03
CA ALA A 75 -4.39 1.98 9.14
C ALA A 75 -5.68 2.78 9.34
N VAL A 76 -6.26 2.70 10.54
CA VAL A 76 -7.50 3.39 10.89
C VAL A 76 -7.25 4.32 12.07
N LYS A 77 -7.58 5.59 11.89
CA LYS A 77 -7.55 6.60 12.93
C LYS A 77 -8.91 6.73 13.58
N ASN A 78 -8.93 6.80 14.90
CA ASN A 78 -10.12 7.18 15.64
C ASN A 78 -10.25 8.71 15.60
N ILE A 79 -11.31 9.22 14.97
CA ILE A 79 -11.61 10.66 14.88
C ILE A 79 -12.75 11.09 15.81
N SER A 80 -13.28 10.16 16.62
CA SER A 80 -14.25 10.48 17.66
C SER A 80 -13.60 11.00 18.95
N SER A 81 -14.43 11.44 19.89
CA SER A 81 -14.05 11.88 21.23
C SER A 81 -13.90 10.74 22.24
N GLU A 82 -14.23 9.50 21.88
CA GLU A 82 -14.23 8.35 22.78
C GLU A 82 -13.20 7.30 22.36
N ASP A 83 -12.83 6.42 23.29
CA ASP A 83 -11.96 5.27 23.02
C ASP A 83 -12.70 4.23 22.17
N GLN A 84 -12.21 3.94 20.95
CA GLN A 84 -12.94 3.13 19.97
C GLN A 84 -12.28 1.81 19.63
N ARG A 85 -13.12 0.83 19.31
CA ARG A 85 -12.71 -0.41 18.62
C ARG A 85 -13.41 -0.50 17.28
N PHE A 86 -12.65 -0.76 16.23
CA PHE A 86 -13.21 -0.95 14.89
C PHE A 86 -13.25 -2.42 14.50
N LYS A 87 -14.18 -2.78 13.61
CA LYS A 87 -14.18 -4.03 12.85
C LYS A 87 -13.95 -3.70 11.39
N VAL A 88 -12.84 -4.21 10.87
CA VAL A 88 -12.49 -4.11 9.46
C VAL A 88 -12.96 -5.38 8.77
N ASN A 89 -13.67 -5.26 7.66
CA ASN A 89 -13.99 -6.36 6.75
C ASN A 89 -13.59 -5.94 5.34
N ILE A 90 -12.93 -6.83 4.63
CA ILE A 90 -12.44 -6.65 3.26
C ILE A 90 -13.01 -7.82 2.47
N PHE A 91 -13.88 -7.53 1.50
CA PHE A 91 -14.44 -8.52 0.59
C PHE A 91 -13.80 -8.36 -0.78
N LEU A 92 -13.47 -9.49 -1.39
CA LEU A 92 -12.91 -9.60 -2.72
C LEU A 92 -13.97 -10.12 -3.69
N GLU A 93 -13.89 -9.71 -4.95
CA GLU A 93 -14.81 -10.17 -6.00
C GLU A 93 -14.81 -11.68 -6.23
N ASN A 94 -13.72 -12.37 -5.88
CA ASN A 94 -13.61 -13.83 -5.94
C ASN A 94 -14.31 -14.55 -4.76
N GLY A 95 -15.09 -13.82 -3.95
CA GLY A 95 -15.85 -14.35 -2.82
C GLY A 95 -15.04 -14.55 -1.53
N LYS A 96 -13.72 -14.31 -1.56
CA LYS A 96 -12.90 -14.34 -0.34
C LYS A 96 -13.18 -13.11 0.53
N ALA A 97 -13.11 -13.31 1.83
CA ALA A 97 -13.23 -12.24 2.81
C ALA A 97 -12.15 -12.36 3.88
N VAL A 98 -11.55 -11.24 4.25
CA VAL A 98 -10.62 -11.13 5.38
C VAL A 98 -10.97 -9.93 6.23
N GLY A 99 -10.48 -9.91 7.46
CA GLY A 99 -10.76 -8.82 8.36
C GLY A 99 -10.61 -9.22 9.81
N GLY A 100 -11.07 -8.35 10.68
CA GLY A 100 -11.04 -8.58 12.11
C GLY A 100 -11.17 -7.29 12.90
N LEU A 101 -11.10 -7.46 14.22
CA LEU A 101 -11.16 -6.36 15.15
C LEU A 101 -9.83 -5.60 15.19
N LEU A 102 -9.93 -4.27 15.36
CA LEU A 102 -8.83 -3.34 15.42
C LEU A 102 -9.01 -2.43 16.66
N PRO A 103 -8.15 -2.56 17.69
CA PRO A 103 -7.10 -3.55 17.83
C PRO A 103 -7.64 -4.98 17.97
N ARG A 104 -6.84 -5.96 17.52
CA ARG A 104 -7.16 -7.39 17.63
C ARG A 104 -7.30 -7.83 19.09
N LYS A 105 -6.44 -7.31 19.97
CA LYS A 105 -6.44 -7.58 21.42
C LYS A 105 -6.67 -6.26 22.17
N ILE A 106 -7.54 -6.28 23.17
CA ILE A 106 -7.93 -5.10 23.96
C ILE A 106 -7.21 -4.99 25.32
N LYS A 107 -6.28 -5.89 25.62
CA LYS A 107 -5.53 -5.87 26.90
C LYS A 107 -4.76 -4.56 27.13
N LYS A 108 -4.42 -3.84 26.05
CA LYS A 108 -3.74 -2.53 26.09
C LYS A 108 -4.72 -1.35 25.97
N GLY A 109 -6.02 -1.58 26.08
CA GLY A 109 -7.07 -0.61 25.83
C GLY A 109 -7.56 -0.61 24.37
N LEU A 110 -8.45 0.34 24.10
CA LEU A 110 -9.01 0.63 22.78
C LEU A 110 -8.16 1.70 22.07
N ILE A 111 -8.58 2.10 20.87
CA ILE A 111 -7.91 3.17 20.10
C ILE A 111 -8.36 4.50 20.67
N LYS A 112 -7.43 5.25 21.26
CA LYS A 112 -7.71 6.57 21.82
C LYS A 112 -8.12 7.58 20.73
N PRO A 113 -8.89 8.63 21.09
CA PRO A 113 -9.14 9.78 20.21
C PRO A 113 -7.86 10.29 19.54
N GLY A 114 -7.92 10.50 18.23
CA GLY A 114 -6.80 10.96 17.40
C GLY A 114 -5.71 9.92 17.12
N ALA A 115 -5.74 8.74 17.75
CA ALA A 115 -4.73 7.70 17.56
C ALA A 115 -5.05 6.80 16.35
N THR A 116 -4.00 6.26 15.72
CA THR A 116 -4.10 5.34 14.59
C THR A 116 -3.69 3.93 14.98
N ALA A 117 -4.55 2.96 14.71
CA ALA A 117 -4.22 1.54 14.81
C ALA A 117 -3.93 0.96 13.43
N LYS A 118 -2.95 0.07 13.35
CA LYS A 118 -2.52 -0.58 12.11
C LYS A 118 -2.64 -2.09 12.24
N PHE A 119 -3.05 -2.75 11.16
CA PHE A 119 -3.02 -4.21 11.07
C PHE A 119 -2.81 -4.68 9.64
N VAL A 120 -2.20 -5.86 9.51
CA VAL A 120 -1.94 -6.50 8.23
C VAL A 120 -2.82 -7.74 8.11
N TYR A 121 -3.68 -7.78 7.10
CA TYR A 121 -4.60 -8.90 6.86
C TYR A 121 -4.10 -9.75 5.68
N PRO A 122 -3.53 -10.95 5.93
CA PRO A 122 -3.14 -11.87 4.86
C PRO A 122 -4.38 -12.58 4.26
N VAL A 123 -4.41 -12.73 2.94
CA VAL A 123 -5.45 -13.45 2.22
C VAL A 123 -4.91 -14.80 1.74
N LYS A 124 -5.25 -15.88 2.44
CA LYS A 124 -4.74 -17.22 2.09
C LYS A 124 -5.04 -17.56 0.62
N GLY A 125 -4.03 -18.05 -0.10
CA GLY A 125 -4.14 -18.51 -1.48
C GLY A 125 -4.46 -17.40 -2.48
N GLU A 126 -4.16 -16.15 -2.15
CA GLU A 126 -4.25 -15.01 -3.06
C GLU A 126 -2.82 -14.55 -3.40
N THR A 127 -2.44 -14.65 -4.67
CA THR A 127 -1.07 -14.37 -5.14
C THR A 127 -1.00 -13.19 -6.09
N GLY A 128 -2.08 -12.40 -6.21
CA GLY A 128 -2.16 -11.25 -7.10
C GLY A 128 -2.91 -10.07 -6.49
N ALA A 129 -2.85 -8.93 -7.18
CA ALA A 129 -3.66 -7.77 -6.84
C ALA A 129 -5.14 -8.04 -7.16
N PRO A 130 -6.07 -7.72 -6.25
CA PRO A 130 -7.51 -7.88 -6.50
C PRO A 130 -8.02 -6.86 -7.52
N GLY A 131 -9.07 -7.20 -8.28
CA GLY A 131 -9.74 -6.25 -9.17
C GLY A 131 -10.65 -5.31 -8.38
N LYS A 132 -11.69 -5.85 -7.74
CA LYS A 132 -12.66 -5.07 -6.92
C LYS A 132 -12.60 -5.42 -5.44
N ILE A 133 -12.81 -4.41 -4.61
CA ILE A 133 -12.75 -4.50 -3.15
C ILE A 133 -13.91 -3.76 -2.50
N ASP A 134 -14.61 -4.42 -1.58
CA ASP A 134 -15.46 -3.73 -0.60
C ASP A 134 -14.74 -3.66 0.74
N LEU A 135 -14.38 -2.44 1.16
CA LEU A 135 -13.77 -2.15 2.45
C LEU A 135 -14.81 -1.56 3.40
N ILE A 136 -15.09 -2.29 4.48
CA ILE A 136 -16.07 -1.90 5.48
C ILE A 136 -15.38 -1.74 6.84
N ILE A 137 -15.46 -0.54 7.42
CA ILE A 137 -14.95 -0.22 8.76
C ILE A 137 -16.14 0.19 9.63
N LYS A 138 -16.42 -0.60 10.66
CA LYS A 138 -17.51 -0.34 11.61
C LYS A 138 -16.97 -0.07 13.00
N THR A 139 -17.57 0.89 13.69
CA THR A 139 -17.38 1.11 15.13
C THR A 139 -18.10 -0.01 15.90
N MET A 140 -17.41 -0.62 16.87
CA MET A 140 -17.94 -1.74 17.67
C MET A 140 -18.41 -1.32 19.06
N SER A 141 -18.01 -0.12 19.50
CA SER A 141 -18.31 0.42 20.83
C SER A 141 -19.22 1.64 20.66
N LYS A 142 -20.38 1.60 21.30
CA LYS A 142 -21.18 2.75 21.69
C LYS A 142 -21.57 2.56 23.14
#